data_AF-A0A497PBK8-F1
#
_entry.id   AF-A0A497PBK8-F1
#
_cell.length_a   1.000
_cell.length_b   1.000
_cell.length_c   1.000
_cell.angle_alpha   90.00
_cell.angle_beta   90.00
_cell.angle_gamma   90.00
#
_symmetry.space_group_name_H-M   'P 1'
#
loop_
_entity.id
_entity.type
_entity.pdbx_description
1 polymer ?
#
loop_
_entity_poly.entity_id
_entity_poly.type
_entity_poly.pdbx_seq_one_letter_code
_entity_poly.pdbx_strand_id
1 'polypeptide(L)'
;MVMFLNPYERLAVFIPNADAVGSSIPFEELIARYGLDKPFYVQYYEWLGRIVHGNLGWSPSARMPVAEAIARYFPATVELMSLGAVIVFVGGILLGTYSATHHNRLFDQAARVGTSIGVSLPEFIFGLALLVIFYAWLG
;
A
#
# COMPACT_ATOMS: atom_id res chain seq x y z
N MET A 1 -2.63 11.09 -11.19
CA MET A 1 -3.28 12.39 -10.98
C MET A 1 -2.29 13.55 -10.90
N VAL A 2 -1.14 13.39 -10.21
CA VAL A 2 -0.12 14.47 -10.02
C VAL A 2 0.55 14.97 -11.32
N MET A 3 0.65 14.14 -12.38
CA MET A 3 1.34 14.53 -13.62
C MET A 3 0.59 15.59 -14.47
N PHE A 4 -0.71 15.79 -14.25
CA PHE A 4 -1.50 16.82 -14.95
C PHE A 4 -1.40 18.19 -14.28
N LEU A 5 -0.80 18.26 -13.10
CA LEU A 5 -0.58 19.49 -12.36
C LEU A 5 0.56 20.29 -13.00
N ASN A 6 0.53 21.61 -12.85
CA ASN A 6 1.62 22.45 -13.33
C ASN A 6 2.93 22.15 -12.54
N PRO A 7 4.12 22.45 -13.07
CA PRO A 7 5.38 22.13 -12.40
C PRO A 7 5.49 22.64 -10.94
N TYR A 8 4.90 23.80 -10.64
CA TYR A 8 4.89 24.41 -9.31
C TYR A 8 4.00 23.63 -8.32
N GLU A 9 2.82 23.19 -8.73
CA GLU A 9 1.91 22.35 -7.95
C GLU A 9 2.52 20.98 -7.67
N ARG A 10 3.25 20.41 -8.63
CA ARG A 10 3.96 19.15 -8.44
C ARG A 10 5.12 19.28 -7.46
N LEU A 11 5.76 20.44 -7.41
CA LEU A 11 6.85 20.70 -6.49
C LEU A 11 6.40 20.64 -5.02
N ALA A 12 5.15 21.02 -4.73
CA ALA A 12 4.59 20.94 -3.38
C ALA A 12 4.56 19.52 -2.79
N VAL A 13 4.58 18.47 -3.64
CA VAL A 13 4.66 17.07 -3.18
C VAL A 13 6.05 16.72 -2.63
N PHE A 14 7.09 17.39 -3.12
CA PHE A 14 8.49 17.14 -2.74
C PHE A 14 8.96 18.00 -1.57
N ILE A 15 8.14 18.97 -1.15
CA ILE A 15 8.49 19.95 -0.11
C ILE A 15 7.54 19.72 1.07
N PRO A 16 8.00 19.05 2.14
CA PRO A 16 7.17 18.77 3.31
C PRO A 16 6.76 20.02 4.09
N ASN A 17 7.61 21.07 4.06
CA ASN A 17 7.42 22.33 4.78
C ASN A 17 7.63 23.51 3.81
N ALA A 18 6.54 24.18 3.41
CA ALA A 18 6.60 25.39 2.58
C ALA A 18 7.43 26.50 3.24
N ASP A 19 7.47 26.52 4.58
CA ASP A 19 8.19 27.49 5.40
C ASP A 19 9.71 27.41 5.24
N ALA A 20 10.24 26.23 4.88
CA ALA A 20 11.67 26.02 4.65
C ALA A 20 12.15 26.57 3.28
N VAL A 21 11.23 26.80 2.35
CA VAL A 21 11.54 27.24 0.97
C VAL A 21 11.59 28.77 0.88
N GLY A 22 10.90 29.47 1.78
CA GLY A 22 10.76 30.93 1.76
C GLY A 22 12.06 31.72 1.99
N SER A 23 13.21 31.09 2.24
CA SER A 23 14.42 31.81 2.67
C SER A 23 15.74 31.46 1.95
N SER A 24 15.82 30.50 1.03
CA SER A 24 17.14 30.17 0.42
C SER A 24 17.21 29.63 -1.02
N ILE A 25 16.18 29.03 -1.61
CA ILE A 25 16.27 28.46 -2.98
C ILE A 25 15.04 28.87 -3.82
N PRO A 26 15.22 29.55 -4.98
CA PRO A 26 14.12 29.88 -5.89
C PRO A 26 13.35 28.64 -6.37
N PHE A 27 12.03 28.77 -6.56
CA PHE A 27 11.18 27.67 -7.03
C PHE A 27 11.61 27.14 -8.40
N GLU A 28 12.05 28.03 -9.30
CA GLU A 28 12.55 27.68 -10.63
C GLU A 28 13.75 26.74 -10.57
N GLU A 29 14.65 26.97 -9.62
CA GLU A 29 15.84 26.13 -9.43
C GLU A 29 15.45 24.74 -8.91
N LEU A 30 14.45 24.65 -8.03
CA LEU A 30 13.92 23.37 -7.55
C LEU A 30 13.17 22.61 -8.66
N ILE A 31 12.37 23.30 -9.47
CA ILE A 31 11.69 22.72 -10.63
C ILE A 31 12.72 22.10 -11.58
N ALA A 32 13.77 22.83 -11.93
CA ALA A 32 14.83 22.34 -12.80
C ALA A 32 15.61 21.18 -12.15
N ARG A 33 15.92 21.26 -10.84
CA ARG A 33 16.61 20.20 -10.10
C ARG A 33 15.83 18.89 -10.08
N TYR A 34 14.51 18.96 -9.93
CA TYR A 34 13.63 17.78 -9.96
C TYR A 34 13.17 17.42 -11.39
N GLY A 35 13.60 18.16 -12.42
CA GLY A 35 13.22 17.95 -13.82
C GLY A 35 11.73 18.11 -14.06
N LEU A 36 11.04 18.92 -13.25
CA LEU A 36 9.58 19.03 -13.29
C LEU A 36 9.07 19.82 -14.51
N ASP A 37 9.97 20.56 -15.16
CA ASP A 37 9.82 21.30 -16.41
C ASP A 37 9.84 20.40 -17.65
N LYS A 38 10.44 19.19 -17.54
CA LYS A 38 10.57 18.27 -18.68
C LYS A 38 9.25 17.57 -18.99
N PRO A 39 9.02 17.13 -20.24
CA PRO A 39 7.88 16.26 -20.55
C PRO A 39 7.88 14.98 -19.70
N PHE A 40 6.68 14.48 -19.35
CA PHE A 40 6.53 13.35 -18.41
C PHE A 40 7.31 12.09 -18.84
N TYR A 41 7.41 11.84 -20.14
CA TYR A 41 8.12 10.68 -20.67
C TYR A 41 9.63 10.78 -20.38
N VAL A 42 10.22 11.98 -20.47
CA VAL A 42 11.64 12.21 -20.15
C VAL A 42 11.87 11.95 -18.66
N GLN A 43 11.00 12.48 -17.79
CA GLN A 43 11.09 12.26 -16.35
C GLN A 43 11.02 10.77 -15.99
N TYR A 44 10.14 10.02 -16.66
CA TYR A 44 10.01 8.58 -16.47
C TYR A 44 11.27 7.83 -16.90
N TYR A 45 11.85 8.14 -18.06
CA TYR A 45 13.09 7.49 -18.51
C TYR A 45 14.29 7.84 -17.63
N GLU A 46 14.41 9.07 -17.15
CA GLU A 46 15.44 9.46 -16.18
C GLU A 46 15.28 8.71 -14.85
N TRP A 47 14.04 8.59 -14.36
CA TRP A 47 13.74 7.80 -13.17
C TRP A 47 14.04 6.31 -13.37
N LEU A 48 13.66 5.73 -14.50
CA LEU A 48 13.95 4.34 -14.83
C LEU A 48 15.46 4.11 -14.92
N GLY A 49 16.20 5.03 -15.54
CA GLY A 49 17.66 5.03 -15.57
C GLY A 49 18.24 4.96 -14.16
N ARG A 50 17.78 5.81 -13.23
CA ARG A 50 18.21 5.76 -11.82
C ARG A 50 17.92 4.41 -11.16
N ILE A 51 16.74 3.83 -11.40
CA ILE A 51 16.35 2.54 -10.84
C ILE A 51 17.26 1.41 -11.31
N VAL A 52 17.57 1.35 -12.60
CA VAL A 52 18.44 0.30 -13.17
C VAL A 52 19.85 0.37 -12.56
N HIS A 53 20.27 1.54 -12.08
CA HIS A 53 21.53 1.74 -11.35
C HIS A 53 21.38 1.57 -9.82
N GLY A 54 20.26 1.05 -9.33
CA GLY A 54 20.00 0.79 -7.91
C GLY A 54 19.53 2.01 -7.11
N ASN A 55 19.36 3.17 -7.74
CA ASN A 55 18.84 4.37 -7.07
C ASN A 55 17.31 4.43 -7.21
N LEU A 56 16.63 3.88 -6.20
CA LEU A 56 15.16 3.91 -6.09
C LEU A 56 14.59 5.27 -5.66
N GLY A 57 15.46 6.22 -5.26
CA GLY A 57 15.08 7.54 -4.79
C GLY A 57 14.67 7.59 -3.31
N TRP A 58 13.96 8.67 -2.97
CA TRP A 58 13.53 9.00 -1.61
C TRP A 58 12.02 8.83 -1.47
N SER A 59 11.57 8.28 -0.34
CA SER A 59 10.15 8.16 -0.01
C SER A 59 9.70 9.32 0.89
N PRO A 60 8.78 10.19 0.43
CA PRO A 60 8.23 11.25 1.28
C PRO A 60 7.42 10.70 2.46
N SER A 61 6.70 9.59 2.26
CA SER A 61 5.85 8.98 3.29
C SER A 61 6.67 8.28 4.37
N ALA A 62 7.72 7.56 3.99
CA ALA A 62 8.60 6.87 4.93
C ALA A 62 9.73 7.76 5.47
N ARG A 63 9.94 8.95 4.87
CA ARG A 63 11.03 9.90 5.20
C ARG A 63 12.41 9.23 5.20
N MET A 64 12.66 8.33 4.26
CA MET A 64 13.92 7.60 4.10
C MET A 64 14.11 7.15 2.64
N PRO A 65 15.31 6.68 2.23
CA PRO A 65 15.53 6.10 0.91
C PRO A 65 14.58 4.91 0.67
N VAL A 66 14.05 4.77 -0.54
CA VAL A 66 13.07 3.73 -0.88
C VAL A 66 13.63 2.33 -0.64
N ALA A 67 14.90 2.10 -0.95
CA ALA A 67 15.56 0.81 -0.71
C ALA A 67 15.56 0.43 0.79
N GLU A 68 15.83 1.40 1.67
CA GLU A 68 15.81 1.20 3.12
C GLU A 68 14.38 0.96 3.63
N ALA A 69 13.41 1.72 3.11
CA ALA A 69 12.01 1.52 3.45
C ALA A 69 11.53 0.10 3.08
N ILE A 70 11.87 -0.39 1.89
CA ILE A 70 11.54 -1.75 1.46
C ILE A 70 12.20 -2.75 2.41
N ALA A 71 13.51 -2.65 2.64
CA ALA A 71 14.22 -3.56 3.54
C ALA A 71 13.64 -3.57 4.97
N ARG A 72 13.14 -2.43 5.45
CA ARG A 72 12.57 -2.28 6.80
C ARG A 72 11.17 -2.85 6.93
N TYR A 73 10.29 -2.63 5.96
CA TYR A 73 8.87 -2.96 6.07
C TYR A 73 8.48 -4.27 5.37
N PHE A 74 9.20 -4.64 4.31
CA PHE A 74 8.90 -5.85 3.53
C PHE A 74 8.90 -7.15 4.37
N PRO A 75 9.83 -7.37 5.33
CA PRO A 75 9.82 -8.59 6.13
C PRO A 75 8.52 -8.76 6.93
N ALA A 76 8.00 -7.69 7.54
CA ALA A 76 6.74 -7.72 8.27
C ALA A 76 5.55 -8.03 7.36
N THR A 77 5.53 -7.48 6.13
CA THR A 77 4.51 -7.83 5.15
C THR A 77 4.56 -9.31 4.77
N VAL A 78 5.76 -9.85 4.52
CA VAL A 78 5.93 -11.26 4.18
C VAL A 78 5.49 -12.17 5.31
N GLU A 79 5.84 -11.83 6.56
CA GLU A 79 5.41 -12.57 7.75
C GLU A 79 3.88 -12.62 7.85
N LEU A 80 3.22 -11.46 7.78
CA LEU A 80 1.76 -11.35 7.84
C LEU A 80 1.08 -12.09 6.70
N MET A 81 1.58 -11.94 5.46
CA MET A 81 1.04 -12.62 4.29
C MET A 81 1.21 -14.14 4.41
N SER A 82 2.35 -14.61 4.90
CA SER A 82 2.64 -16.04 5.02
C SER A 82 1.73 -16.70 6.06
N LEU A 83 1.59 -16.08 7.24
CA LEU A 83 0.68 -16.56 8.28
C LEU A 83 -0.77 -16.54 7.81
N GLY A 84 -1.20 -15.46 7.17
CA GLY A 84 -2.54 -15.36 6.59
C GLY A 84 -2.79 -16.42 5.52
N ALA A 85 -1.84 -16.65 4.62
CA ALA A 85 -1.94 -17.66 3.57
C ALA A 85 -2.08 -19.08 4.14
N VAL A 86 -1.33 -19.43 5.20
CA VAL A 86 -1.47 -20.72 5.86
C VAL A 86 -2.88 -20.89 6.42
N ILE A 87 -3.41 -19.90 7.14
CA ILE A 87 -4.76 -19.96 7.71
C ILE A 87 -5.82 -20.09 6.62
N VAL A 88 -5.70 -19.28 5.56
CA VAL A 88 -6.66 -19.28 4.45
C VAL A 88 -6.60 -20.58 3.66
N PHE A 89 -5.43 -21.10 3.34
CA PHE A 89 -5.31 -22.35 2.60
C PHE A 89 -5.77 -23.54 3.42
N VAL A 90 -5.30 -23.68 4.67
CA VAL A 90 -5.70 -24.80 5.52
C VAL A 90 -7.20 -24.73 5.82
N GLY A 91 -7.68 -23.58 6.30
CA GLY A 91 -9.09 -23.39 6.63
C GLY A 91 -9.99 -23.49 5.40
N GLY A 92 -9.63 -22.83 4.30
CA GLY A 92 -10.40 -22.80 3.06
C GLY A 92 -10.47 -24.16 2.38
N ILE A 93 -9.38 -24.91 2.32
CA ILE A 93 -9.37 -26.27 1.74
C ILE A 93 -10.21 -27.21 2.61
N LEU A 94 -10.05 -27.20 3.93
CA LEU A 94 -10.80 -28.08 4.82
C LEU A 94 -12.31 -27.77 4.79
N LEU A 95 -12.68 -26.51 5.00
CA LEU A 95 -14.07 -26.08 4.99
C LEU A 95 -14.69 -26.26 3.61
N GLY A 96 -13.98 -25.90 2.55
CA GLY A 96 -14.45 -26.04 1.17
C GLY A 96 -14.65 -27.49 0.76
N THR A 97 -13.70 -28.38 1.08
CA THR A 97 -13.80 -29.82 0.80
C THR A 97 -14.96 -30.43 1.57
N TYR A 98 -15.08 -30.13 2.87
CA TYR A 98 -16.15 -30.66 3.70
C TYR A 98 -17.54 -30.16 3.26
N SER A 99 -17.64 -28.88 2.88
CA SER A 99 -18.86 -28.29 2.30
C SER A 99 -19.25 -28.99 0.99
N ALA A 100 -18.27 -29.26 0.12
CA ALA A 100 -18.49 -29.92 -1.15
C ALA A 100 -18.94 -31.39 -1.00
N THR A 101 -18.35 -32.15 -0.07
CA THR A 101 -18.77 -33.54 0.19
C THR A 101 -20.12 -33.63 0.88
N HIS A 102 -20.55 -32.57 1.58
CA HIS A 102 -21.86 -32.46 2.26
C HIS A 102 -22.79 -31.47 1.55
N HIS A 103 -22.78 -31.50 0.22
CA HIS A 103 -23.56 -30.60 -0.61
C HIS A 103 -25.04 -30.53 -0.19
N ASN A 104 -25.60 -29.32 -0.16
CA ASN A 104 -26.97 -29.01 0.23
C ASN A 104 -27.37 -29.39 1.67
N ARG A 105 -26.42 -29.77 2.52
CA ARG A 105 -26.67 -29.92 3.97
C ARG A 105 -26.59 -28.56 4.66
N LEU A 106 -27.09 -28.51 5.90
CA LEU A 106 -27.07 -27.29 6.73
C LEU A 106 -25.67 -26.67 6.84
N PHE A 107 -24.63 -27.50 6.95
CA PHE A 107 -23.25 -27.02 6.99
C PHE A 107 -22.85 -26.30 5.71
N ASP A 108 -23.14 -26.89 4.53
CA ASP A 108 -22.79 -26.29 3.24
C ASP A 108 -23.52 -24.96 3.01
N GLN A 109 -24.80 -24.90 3.40
CA GLN A 109 -25.56 -23.66 3.34
C GLN A 109 -25.00 -22.59 4.30
N ALA A 110 -24.69 -22.97 5.54
CA ALA A 110 -24.11 -22.05 6.53
C ALA A 110 -22.73 -21.53 6.08
N ALA A 111 -21.87 -22.40 5.55
CA ALA A 111 -20.55 -22.03 5.03
C ALA A 111 -20.69 -21.04 3.86
N ARG A 112 -21.58 -21.30 2.90
CA ARG A 112 -21.83 -20.40 1.77
C ARG A 112 -22.32 -19.01 2.21
N VAL A 113 -23.26 -18.96 3.14
CA VAL A 113 -23.76 -17.68 3.70
C VAL A 113 -22.64 -16.95 4.43
N GLY A 114 -21.88 -17.65 5.28
CA GLY A 114 -20.75 -17.08 6.01
C GLY A 114 -19.69 -16.49 5.08
N THR A 115 -19.29 -17.22 4.04
CA THR A 115 -18.35 -16.73 3.01
C THR A 115 -18.92 -15.52 2.28
N SER A 116 -20.21 -15.54 1.94
CA SER A 116 -20.85 -14.44 1.22
C SER A 116 -20.84 -13.15 2.05
N ILE A 117 -21.13 -13.24 3.36
CA ILE A 117 -21.03 -12.11 4.29
C ILE A 117 -19.59 -11.61 4.36
N GLY A 118 -18.62 -12.51 4.54
CA GLY A 118 -17.22 -12.16 4.65
C GLY A 118 -16.68 -11.41 3.42
N VAL A 119 -17.03 -11.85 2.21
CA VAL A 119 -16.61 -11.21 0.96
C VAL A 119 -17.35 -9.90 0.70
N SER A 120 -18.55 -9.73 1.26
CA SER A 120 -19.35 -8.51 1.06
C SER A 120 -18.94 -7.35 1.96
N LEU A 121 -18.20 -7.61 3.04
CA LEU A 121 -17.77 -6.57 3.97
C LEU A 121 -16.52 -5.85 3.45
N PRO A 122 -16.49 -4.50 3.44
CA PRO A 122 -15.27 -3.77 3.19
C PRO A 122 -14.19 -4.10 4.23
N GLU A 123 -12.97 -4.39 3.77
CA GLU A 123 -11.85 -4.83 4.61
C GLU A 123 -11.56 -3.88 5.76
N PHE A 124 -11.66 -2.56 5.54
CA PHE A 124 -11.43 -1.56 6.58
C PHE A 124 -12.48 -1.64 7.71
N ILE A 125 -13.75 -1.94 7.39
CA ILE A 125 -14.81 -2.09 8.40
C ILE A 125 -14.54 -3.35 9.22
N PHE A 126 -14.15 -4.43 8.56
CA PHE A 126 -13.78 -5.66 9.24
C PHE A 126 -12.59 -5.45 10.19
N GLY A 127 -11.55 -4.75 9.72
CA GLY A 127 -10.40 -4.37 10.54
C GLY A 127 -10.80 -3.54 11.77
N LEU A 128 -11.70 -2.55 11.60
CA LEU A 128 -12.23 -1.76 12.72
C LEU A 128 -13.04 -2.61 13.70
N ALA A 129 -13.86 -3.55 13.22
CA ALA A 129 -14.62 -4.45 14.08
C ALA A 129 -13.69 -5.36 14.89
N LEU A 130 -12.67 -5.93 14.27
CA LEU A 130 -11.65 -6.71 14.97
C LEU A 130 -10.90 -5.87 15.99
N LEU A 131 -10.57 -4.62 15.67
CA LEU A 131 -9.94 -3.70 16.62
C LEU A 131 -10.84 -3.50 17.83
N VAL A 132 -12.13 -3.20 17.67
CA VAL A 132 -13.06 -3.05 18.81
C VAL A 132 -13.11 -4.32 19.65
N ILE A 133 -13.22 -5.50 19.02
CA ILE A 133 -13.31 -6.77 19.74
C ILE A 133 -12.02 -7.07 20.51
N PHE A 134 -10.88 -7.02 19.85
CA PHE A 134 -9.61 -7.43 20.44
C PHE A 134 -9.01 -6.37 21.38
N TYR A 135 -9.04 -5.10 20.99
CA TYR A 135 -8.44 -4.02 21.77
C TYR A 135 -9.38 -3.47 22.86
N ALA A 136 -10.68 -3.31 22.59
CA ALA A 136 -11.59 -2.68 23.55
C ALA A 136 -12.28 -3.68 24.49
N TRP A 137 -12.59 -4.90 24.03
CA TRP A 137 -13.31 -5.89 24.85
C TRP A 137 -12.41 -6.96 25.45
N LEU A 138 -11.43 -7.45 24.70
CA LEU A 138 -10.50 -8.50 25.17
C LEU A 138 -9.29 -7.94 25.92
N GLY A 139 -8.88 -6.70 25.63
CA GLY A 139 -7.75 -6.00 26.27
C GLY A 139 -6.44 -6.21 25.53
#